data_AF-A0AAU5II37-F1
#
_entry.id   AF-A0AAU5II37-F1
#
_cell.length_a   1.000
_cell.length_b   1.000
_cell.length_c   1.000
_cell.angle_alpha   90.00
_cell.angle_beta   90.00
_cell.angle_gamma   90.00
#
_symmetry.space_group_name_H-M   'P 1'
#
loop_
_entity.id
_entity.type
_entity.pdbx_description
1 polymer ?
#
loop_
_entity_poly.entity_id
_entity_poly.type
_entity_poly.pdbx_seq_one_letter_code
_entity_poly.pdbx_strand_id
1 'polypeptide(L)'
;MESYTPAEKHERARLFRKGFRQALADCVDPKVEKAIERIDQRAAERGAQELRALHQVQADARQTLANAKATERTVARTDRAAARQARKQAEDAVRRAERAVLRADR
;
A
#
# COMPACT_ATOMS: atom_id res chain seq x y z
N MET A 1 -4.17 -6.41 1.58
CA MET A 1 -4.30 -5.25 2.49
C MET A 1 -5.69 -4.62 2.35
N GLU A 2 -6.42 -4.46 3.45
CA GLU A 2 -7.67 -3.70 3.50
C GLU A 2 -7.44 -2.39 4.25
N SER A 3 -7.76 -1.25 3.63
CA SER A 3 -7.55 0.08 4.22
C SER A 3 -8.88 0.67 4.68
N TYR A 4 -9.21 0.43 5.95
CA TYR A 4 -10.44 0.95 6.57
C TYR A 4 -10.24 2.35 7.16
N THR A 5 -11.18 3.25 6.87
CA THR A 5 -11.30 4.50 7.63
C THR A 5 -11.83 4.24 9.05
N PRO A 6 -11.60 5.16 10.01
CA PRO A 6 -12.18 5.05 11.35
C PRO A 6 -13.71 4.93 11.33
N ALA A 7 -14.38 5.69 10.44
CA ALA A 7 -15.83 5.65 10.29
C ALA A 7 -16.34 4.27 9.83
N GLU A 8 -15.70 3.70 8.79
CA GLU A 8 -16.02 2.36 8.28
C GLU A 8 -15.81 1.28 9.35
N LYS A 9 -14.75 1.38 10.17
CA LYS A 9 -14.53 0.45 11.31
C LYS A 9 -15.68 0.51 12.32
N HIS A 10 -16.11 1.72 12.68
CA HIS A 10 -17.22 1.91 13.63
C HIS A 10 -18.54 1.41 13.05
N GLU A 11 -18.81 1.69 11.78
CA GLU A 11 -20.03 1.25 11.10
C GLU A 11 -20.09 -0.27 10.99
N ARG A 12 -18.99 -0.90 10.55
CA ARG A 12 -18.85 -2.36 10.48
C ARG A 12 -19.05 -3.02 11.85
N ALA A 13 -18.42 -2.49 12.90
CA ALA A 13 -18.60 -3.00 14.26
C ALA A 13 -20.05 -2.87 14.75
N ARG A 14 -20.74 -1.77 14.42
CA ARG A 14 -22.15 -1.57 14.75
C ARG A 14 -23.04 -2.58 14.02
N LEU A 15 -22.82 -2.77 12.73
CA LEU A 15 -23.56 -3.72 11.90
C LEU A 15 -23.32 -5.16 12.35
N PHE A 16 -22.07 -5.52 12.69
CA PHE A 16 -21.74 -6.85 13.21
C PHE A 16 -22.46 -7.13 14.54
N ARG A 17 -22.47 -6.17 15.47
CA ARG A 17 -23.23 -6.30 16.73
C ARG A 17 -24.73 -6.44 16.48
N LYS A 18 -25.27 -5.74 15.47
CA LYS A 18 -26.68 -5.85 15.09
C LYS A 18 -26.99 -7.24 14.53
N GLY A 19 -26.18 -7.74 13.59
CA GLY A 19 -26.31 -9.09 13.02
C GLY A 19 -26.18 -10.19 14.06
N PHE A 20 -25.23 -10.04 15.00
CA PHE A 20 -25.06 -10.98 16.12
C PHE A 20 -26.31 -11.06 17.01
N ARG A 21 -26.91 -9.91 17.38
CA ARG A 21 -28.16 -9.89 18.14
C ARG A 21 -29.33 -10.50 17.37
N GLN A 22 -29.38 -10.31 16.06
CA GLN A 22 -30.40 -10.92 15.20
C GLN A 22 -30.22 -12.43 15.07
N ALA A 23 -28.99 -12.92 15.00
CA ALA A 23 -28.68 -14.34 14.97
C ALA A 23 -29.10 -15.05 16.27
N LEU A 24 -28.92 -14.41 17.42
CA LEU A 24 -29.42 -14.93 18.71
C LEU A 24 -30.97 -14.97 18.79
N ALA A 25 -31.65 -14.23 17.92
CA ALA A 25 -33.11 -14.15 17.87
C ALA A 25 -33.68 -14.82 16.60
N ASP A 26 -32.88 -15.59 15.87
CA ASP A 26 -33.22 -16.26 14.61
C ASP A 26 -33.88 -15.35 13.56
N CYS A 27 -33.51 -14.06 13.53
CA CYS A 27 -34.10 -13.04 12.66
C CYS A 27 -33.06 -12.24 11.86
N VAL A 28 -32.04 -12.93 11.34
CA VAL A 28 -30.93 -12.33 10.59
C VAL A 28 -31.44 -11.57 9.36
N ASP A 29 -31.17 -10.27 9.31
CA ASP A 29 -31.54 -9.42 8.17
C ASP A 29 -30.42 -9.46 7.11
N PRO A 30 -30.69 -9.97 5.89
CA PRO A 30 -29.68 -10.05 4.82
C PRO A 30 -29.17 -8.67 4.37
N LYS A 31 -29.87 -7.57 4.71
CA LYS A 31 -29.38 -6.22 4.44
C LYS A 31 -28.18 -5.85 5.31
N VAL A 32 -28.04 -6.42 6.51
CA VAL A 32 -26.91 -6.17 7.41
C VAL A 32 -25.64 -6.78 6.83
N GLU A 33 -25.72 -8.01 6.33
CA GLU A 33 -24.61 -8.69 5.66
C GLU A 33 -24.17 -7.93 4.40
N LYS A 34 -25.12 -7.58 3.51
CA LYS A 34 -24.83 -6.76 2.32
C LYS A 34 -24.21 -5.40 2.64
N ALA A 35 -24.56 -4.80 3.78
CA ALA A 35 -23.96 -3.52 4.20
C ALA A 35 -22.51 -3.71 4.66
N ILE A 36 -22.21 -4.80 5.38
CA ILE A 36 -20.84 -5.15 5.77
C ILE A 36 -20.00 -5.45 4.52
N GLU A 37 -20.51 -6.26 3.59
CA GLU A 37 -19.82 -6.59 2.33
C GLU A 37 -19.45 -5.34 1.53
N ARG A 38 -20.35 -4.35 1.45
CA ARG A 38 -20.05 -3.08 0.75
C ARG A 38 -18.94 -2.28 1.42
N ILE A 39 -18.87 -2.30 2.75
CA ILE A 39 -17.79 -1.64 3.49
C ILE A 39 -16.47 -2.35 3.22
N ASP A 40 -16.47 -3.68 3.28
CA ASP A 40 -15.29 -4.51 3.06
C ASP A 40 -14.78 -4.36 1.61
N GLN A 41 -15.68 -4.32 0.61
CA GLN A 41 -15.33 -4.05 -0.79
C GLN A 41 -14.65 -2.68 -0.97
N ARG A 42 -15.21 -1.61 -0.39
CA ARG A 42 -14.60 -0.27 -0.47
C ARG A 42 -13.22 -0.21 0.20
N ALA A 43 -13.07 -0.87 1.35
CA ALA A 43 -11.80 -0.95 2.05
C ALA A 43 -10.75 -1.75 1.25
N ALA A 44 -11.18 -2.82 0.56
CA ALA A 44 -10.33 -3.60 -0.33
C ALA A 44 -9.92 -2.82 -1.58
N GLU A 45 -10.84 -2.09 -2.22
CA GLU A 45 -10.55 -1.22 -3.37
C GLU A 45 -9.51 -0.15 -3.01
N ARG A 46 -9.68 0.50 -1.85
CA ARG A 46 -8.74 1.50 -1.34
C ARG A 46 -7.37 0.88 -1.05
N GLY A 47 -7.35 -0.26 -0.35
CA GLY A 47 -6.12 -1.00 -0.08
C GLY A 47 -5.38 -1.41 -1.36
N ALA A 48 -6.11 -1.84 -2.39
CA ALA A 48 -5.54 -2.18 -3.69
C ALA A 48 -4.95 -0.96 -4.42
N GLN A 49 -5.61 0.21 -4.33
CA GLN A 49 -5.08 1.45 -4.90
C GLN A 49 -3.78 1.89 -4.20
N GLU A 50 -3.75 1.84 -2.86
CA GLU A 50 -2.54 2.15 -2.08
C GLU A 50 -1.40 1.18 -2.42
N LEU A 51 -1.69 -0.11 -2.54
CA LEU A 51 -0.68 -1.12 -2.91
C LEU A 51 -0.13 -0.89 -4.33
N ARG A 52 -0.99 -0.56 -5.29
CA ARG A 52 -0.57 -0.19 -6.66
C ARG A 52 0.35 1.03 -6.63
N ALA A 53 0.04 2.04 -5.82
CA ALA A 53 0.89 3.21 -5.67
C ALA A 53 2.27 2.85 -5.09
N LEU A 54 2.34 1.94 -4.11
CA LEU A 54 3.61 1.44 -3.59
C LEU A 54 4.45 0.71 -4.65
N HIS A 55 3.82 -0.13 -5.49
CA HIS A 55 4.50 -0.76 -6.61
C HIS A 55 5.01 0.23 -7.65
N GLN A 56 4.26 1.30 -7.93
CA GLN A 56 4.72 2.38 -8.82
C GLN A 56 5.97 3.06 -8.25
N VAL A 57 5.95 3.44 -6.97
CA VAL A 57 7.13 4.03 -6.29
C VAL A 57 8.34 3.09 -6.33
N GLN A 58 8.13 1.79 -6.17
CA GLN A 58 9.19 0.79 -6.30
C GLN A 58 9.78 0.73 -7.72
N ALA A 59 8.92 0.77 -8.74
CA ALA A 59 9.35 0.78 -10.14
C ALA A 59 10.16 2.06 -10.46
N ASP A 60 9.67 3.23 -10.04
CA ASP A 60 10.33 4.52 -10.25
C ASP A 60 11.69 4.59 -9.54
N ALA A 61 11.79 4.04 -8.33
CA ALA A 61 13.04 3.95 -7.60
C ALA A 61 14.07 3.07 -8.34
N ARG A 62 13.64 1.94 -8.92
CA ARG A 62 14.50 1.06 -9.72
C ARG A 62 14.99 1.76 -10.99
N GLN A 63 14.11 2.49 -11.67
CA GLN A 63 14.49 3.28 -12.84
C GLN A 63 15.50 4.39 -12.47
N THR A 64 15.26 5.08 -11.35
CA THR A 64 16.17 6.11 -10.83
C THR A 64 17.56 5.53 -10.54
N LEU A 65 17.64 4.34 -9.95
CA LEU A 65 18.90 3.64 -9.72
C LEU A 65 19.62 3.28 -11.04
N ALA A 66 18.88 2.81 -12.04
CA ALA A 66 19.45 2.52 -13.36
C ALA A 66 20.04 3.78 -14.01
N ASN A 67 19.32 4.90 -13.92
CA ASN A 67 19.78 6.20 -14.42
C ASN A 67 21.03 6.67 -13.67
N ALA A 68 21.06 6.57 -12.33
CA ALA A 68 22.23 6.94 -11.52
C ALA A 68 23.47 6.11 -11.88
N LYS A 69 23.29 4.81 -12.16
CA LYS A 69 24.36 3.93 -12.65
C LYS A 69 24.87 4.33 -14.03
N ALA A 70 23.97 4.75 -14.92
CA ALA A 70 24.35 5.26 -16.24
C ALA A 70 25.15 6.57 -16.12
N THR A 71 24.67 7.52 -15.29
CA THR A 71 25.35 8.79 -15.03
C THR A 71 26.75 8.58 -14.45
N GLU A 72 26.95 7.66 -13.50
CA GLU A 72 28.28 7.37 -12.96
C GLU A 72 29.29 6.95 -14.05
N ARG A 73 28.82 6.26 -15.10
CA ARG A 73 29.65 5.79 -16.20
C ARG A 73 29.99 6.91 -17.20
N THR A 74 29.09 7.86 -17.40
CA THR A 74 29.23 8.92 -18.41
C THR A 74 29.80 10.23 -17.87
N VAL A 75 29.76 10.44 -16.55
CA VAL A 75 30.20 11.69 -15.94
C VAL A 75 31.73 11.86 -15.97
N ALA A 76 32.17 13.12 -16.02
CA ALA A 76 33.58 13.50 -15.89
C ALA A 76 34.19 13.00 -14.58
N ARG A 77 35.52 12.80 -14.57
CA ARG A 77 36.23 12.22 -13.42
C ARG A 77 36.11 13.08 -12.15
N THR A 78 36.01 14.40 -12.30
CA THR A 78 35.82 15.37 -11.21
C THR A 78 34.51 15.15 -10.45
N ASP A 79 33.44 14.83 -11.16
CA ASP A 79 32.08 14.69 -10.59
C ASP A 79 31.73 13.25 -10.21
N ARG A 80 32.63 12.30 -10.51
CA ARG A 80 32.42 10.87 -10.27
C ARG A 80 32.17 10.55 -8.79
N ALA A 81 32.75 11.33 -7.86
CA ALA A 81 32.48 11.18 -6.43
C ALA A 81 31.02 11.51 -6.08
N ALA A 82 30.49 12.61 -6.63
CA ALA A 82 29.09 13.00 -6.46
C ALA A 82 28.14 11.97 -7.10
N ALA A 83 28.46 11.48 -8.30
CA ALA A 83 27.66 10.45 -8.97
C ALA A 83 27.60 9.12 -8.19
N ARG A 84 28.71 8.71 -7.55
CA ARG A 84 28.71 7.55 -6.64
C ARG A 84 27.81 7.73 -5.45
N GLN A 85 27.79 8.93 -4.87
CA GLN A 85 26.91 9.23 -3.74
C GLN A 85 25.44 9.22 -4.16
N ALA A 86 25.11 9.79 -5.32
CA ALA A 86 23.77 9.74 -5.89
C ALA A 86 23.31 8.28 -6.15
N ARG A 87 24.20 7.42 -6.66
CA ARG A 87 23.92 5.98 -6.82
C ARG A 87 23.57 5.32 -5.49
N LYS A 88 24.38 5.54 -4.44
CA LYS A 88 24.11 5.00 -3.09
C LYS A 88 22.76 5.44 -2.55
N GLN A 89 22.43 6.73 -2.68
CA GLN A 89 21.13 7.25 -2.25
C GLN A 89 19.96 6.59 -3.00
N ALA A 90 20.12 6.36 -4.31
CA ALA A 90 19.12 5.64 -5.11
C ALA A 90 19.01 4.16 -4.70
N GLU A 91 20.11 3.48 -4.38
CA GLU A 91 20.09 2.10 -3.85
C GLU A 91 19.31 2.03 -2.53
N ASP A 92 19.55 2.98 -1.61
CA ASP A 92 18.83 3.03 -0.33
C ASP A 92 17.35 3.38 -0.52
N ALA A 93 16.99 4.18 -1.53
CA ALA A 93 15.60 4.46 -1.88
C ALA A 93 14.89 3.20 -2.39
N VAL A 94 15.53 2.42 -3.28
CA VAL A 94 14.99 1.13 -3.74
C VAL A 94 14.76 0.18 -2.56
N ARG A 95 15.73 0.03 -1.67
CA ARG A 95 15.59 -0.84 -0.48
C ARG A 95 14.43 -0.41 0.42
N ARG A 96 14.22 0.90 0.59
CA ARG A 96 13.09 1.45 1.36
C ARG A 96 11.75 1.14 0.69
N ALA A 97 11.65 1.32 -0.63
CA ALA A 97 10.45 1.01 -1.39
C ALA A 97 10.14 -0.49 -1.37
N GLU A 98 11.14 -1.35 -1.56
CA GLU A 98 10.98 -2.81 -1.50
C GLU A 98 10.49 -3.28 -0.13
N ARG A 99 11.04 -2.71 0.96
CA ARG A 99 10.56 -3.00 2.32
C ARG A 99 9.13 -2.52 2.55
N ALA A 100 8.73 -1.40 1.96
CA ALA A 100 7.36 -0.88 2.09
C ALA A 100 6.35 -1.79 1.38
N VAL A 101 6.65 -2.22 0.15
CA VAL A 101 5.84 -3.19 -0.61
C VAL A 101 5.74 -4.51 0.16
N LEU A 102 6.87 -5.07 0.61
CA LEU A 102 6.88 -6.34 1.36
C LEU A 102 6.03 -6.30 2.64
N ARG A 103 5.95 -5.13 3.30
CA ARG A 103 5.11 -4.96 4.49
C ARG A 103 3.63 -4.82 4.14
N ALA A 104 3.30 -4.27 2.98
CA ALA A 104 1.93 -4.11 2.52
C ALA A 104 1.35 -5.39 1.90
N ASP A 105 2.22 -6.25 1.35
CA ASP A 105 1.85 -7.56 0.79
C ASP A 105 1.65 -8.65 1.85
N ARG A 106 2.16 -8.47 3.07
CA ARG A 106 1.96 -9.38 4.20
C ARG A 106 0.64 -9.12 4.92
#